data_AF-A0A1Z4IFJ0-F1
#
_entry.id   AF-A0A1Z4IFJ0-F1
#
_cell.length_a   1.000
_cell.length_b   1.000
_cell.length_c   1.000
_cell.angle_alpha   90.00
_cell.angle_beta   90.00
_cell.angle_gamma   90.00
#
_symmetry.space_group_name_H-M   'P 1'
#
loop_
_entity.id
_entity.type
_entity.pdbx_description
1 polymer ?
#
loop_
_entity_poly.entity_id
_entity_poly.type
_entity_poly.pdbx_seq_one_letter_code
_entity_poly.pdbx_strand_id
1 'polypeptide(L)' 'MRTRYAIRQLVEKALDIKKLTPEIEDEINSELTAMGHISDVDYEALELLMAEMDAGRIQLVPSFGLGF' A
#
# COMPACT_ATOMS: atom_id res chain seq x y z
N MET A 1 0.24 -16.34 11.76
CA MET A 1 0.12 -15.13 12.61
C MET A 1 -0.44 -14.04 11.73
N ARG A 2 -1.63 -13.48 12.00
CA ARG A 2 -2.09 -12.25 11.33
C ARG A 2 -1.22 -11.13 11.88
N THR A 3 -0.28 -10.68 11.07
CA THR A 3 0.80 -9.79 11.49
C THR A 3 0.20 -8.41 11.77
N ARG A 4 0.29 -7.95 13.01
CA ARG A 4 -0.22 -6.64 13.48
C ARG A 4 0.40 -5.42 12.77
N TYR A 5 1.24 -5.64 11.76
CA TYR A 5 2.04 -4.66 11.04
C TYR A 5 1.97 -4.85 9.51
N ALA A 6 0.98 -5.59 9.00
CA ALA A 6 0.91 -5.96 7.59
C ALA A 6 0.88 -4.72 6.68
N ILE A 7 0.02 -3.73 6.96
CA ILE A 7 -0.08 -2.49 6.15
C ILE A 7 1.24 -1.74 6.12
N ARG A 8 1.87 -1.53 7.29
CA ARG A 8 3.15 -0.80 7.35
C ARG A 8 4.25 -1.49 6.57
N GLN A 9 4.36 -2.80 6.66
CA GLN A 9 5.35 -3.57 5.91
C GLN A 9 5.12 -3.49 4.39
N LEU A 10 3.85 -3.47 3.97
CA LEU A 10 3.48 -3.32 2.57
C LEU A 10 3.79 -1.92 2.04
N VAL A 11 3.50 -0.89 2.85
CA VAL A 11 3.88 0.50 2.55
C VAL A 11 5.40 0.63 2.47
N GLU A 12 6.14 0.16 3.48
CA GLU A 12 7.61 0.20 3.49
C GLU A 12 8.19 -0.48 2.25
N LYS A 13 7.63 -1.63 1.87
CA LYS A 13 8.02 -2.34 0.65
C LYS A 13 7.78 -1.49 -0.59
N ALA A 14 6.62 -0.85 -0.73
CA ALA A 14 6.34 0.05 -1.85
C ALA A 14 7.30 1.24 -1.88
N LEU A 15 7.60 1.83 -0.72
CA LEU A 15 8.54 2.93 -0.55
C LEU A 15 9.99 2.55 -0.92
N ASP A 16 10.41 1.34 -0.58
CA ASP A 16 11.74 0.81 -0.88
C ASP A 16 11.90 0.57 -2.39
N ILE A 17 10.93 -0.10 -3.02
CA ILE A 17 10.97 -0.39 -4.46
C ILE A 17 10.53 0.79 -5.34
N LYS A 18 10.10 1.90 -4.72
CA LYS A 18 9.56 3.11 -5.36
C LYS A 18 8.39 2.84 -6.31
N LYS A 19 7.61 1.79 -6.02
CA LYS A 19 6.48 1.34 -6.83
C LYS A 19 5.37 0.82 -5.95
N LEU A 20 4.15 1.26 -6.24
CA LEU A 20 2.94 0.60 -5.75
C LEU A 20 2.54 -0.42 -6.82
N THR A 21 2.81 -1.71 -6.56
CA THR A 21 2.40 -2.78 -7.47
C THR A 21 0.97 -3.24 -7.14
N PRO A 22 0.25 -3.85 -8.11
CA PRO A 22 -1.10 -4.34 -7.86
C PRO A 22 -1.17 -5.32 -6.70
N GLU A 23 -0.16 -6.17 -6.53
CA GLU A 23 -0.11 -7.12 -5.43
C GLU A 23 -0.01 -6.43 -4.07
N ILE A 24 0.80 -5.36 -3.99
CA ILE A 24 0.92 -4.58 -2.74
C ILE A 24 -0.36 -3.81 -2.47
N GLU A 25 -0.95 -3.20 -3.49
CA GLU A 25 -2.23 -2.47 -3.38
C GLU A 25 -3.37 -3.40 -2.92
N ASP A 26 -3.49 -4.58 -3.53
CA ASP A 26 -4.51 -5.58 -3.19
C ASP A 26 -4.35 -6.10 -1.76
N GLU A 27 -3.11 -6.37 -1.32
CA GLU A 27 -2.85 -6.79 0.06
C GLU A 27 -3.17 -5.67 1.05
N ILE A 28 -2.82 -4.41 0.77
CA ILE A 28 -3.18 -3.26 1.60
C ILE A 28 -4.71 -3.16 1.72
N ASN A 29 -5.43 -3.24 0.59
CA ASN A 29 -6.89 -3.13 0.56
C ASN A 29 -7.57 -4.30 1.30
N SER A 30 -7.04 -5.51 1.16
CA SER A 30 -7.53 -6.70 1.87
C SER A 30 -7.37 -6.56 3.39
N GLU A 31 -6.21 -6.09 3.85
CA GLU A 31 -5.94 -5.85 5.27
C GLU A 31 -6.82 -4.71 5.84
N LEU A 32 -6.98 -3.61 5.11
CA LEU A 32 -7.90 -2.52 5.47
C LEU A 32 -9.35 -3.03 5.63
N THR A 33 -9.81 -3.84 4.66
CA THR A 33 -11.15 -4.43 4.68
C THR A 33 -11.32 -5.40 5.86
N ALA A 34 -10.29 -6.20 6.15
CA ALA A 34 -10.32 -7.19 7.23
C ALA A 34 -10.29 -6.55 8.63
N MET A 35 -9.55 -5.46 8.81
CA MET A 35 -9.46 -4.76 10.10
C MET A 35 -10.69 -3.90 10.38
N GLY A 36 -11.25 -3.23 9.37
CA GLY A 36 -12.41 -2.33 9.52
C GLY A 36 -12.13 -1.05 10.34
N HIS A 37 -10.90 -0.89 10.83
CA HIS A 37 -10.36 0.30 11.49
C HIS A 37 -8.84 0.32 11.26
N ILE A 38 -8.22 1.49 11.30
CA ILE A 38 -6.78 1.66 11.10
C ILE A 38 -6.15 2.27 12.35
N SER A 39 -4.95 1.81 12.72
CA SER A 39 -4.18 2.43 13.80
C SER A 39 -3.53 3.73 13.32
N ASP A 40 -3.28 4.69 14.22
CA ASP A 40 -2.62 5.96 13.87
C ASP A 40 -1.31 5.74 13.11
N VAL A 41 -0.54 4.72 13.51
CA VAL A 41 0.76 4.42 12.89
C VAL A 41 0.62 3.84 11.48
N ASP A 42 -0.43 3.05 11.22
CA ASP A 42 -0.68 2.54 9.87
C ASP A 42 -1.29 3.63 8.97
N TYR A 43 -2.05 4.55 9.57
CA TYR A 43 -2.55 5.75 8.88
C TYR A 43 -1.40 6.66 8.42
N GLU A 44 -0.45 6.98 9.32
CA GLU A 44 0.75 7.76 8.98
C GLU A 44 1.56 7.12 7.84
N ALA A 45 1.67 5.78 7.85
CA ALA A 45 2.36 5.07 6.78
C ALA A 45 1.65 5.24 5.41
N LEU A 46 0.32 5.09 5.38
CA LEU A 46 -0.46 5.31 4.16
C LEU A 46 -0.39 6.77 3.68
N GLU A 47 -0.43 7.74 4.61
CA GLU A 47 -0.30 9.16 4.29
C GLU A 47 1.06 9.45 3.63
N LEU A 48 2.15 8.88 4.16
CA LEU A 48 3.47 8.99 3.55
C LEU A 48 3.50 8.39 2.14
N LEU A 49 2.91 7.20 1.94
CA LEU A 49 2.82 6.58 0.62
C LEU A 49 2.12 7.49 -0.39
N MET A 50 0.98 8.07 -0.02
CA MET A 50 0.24 9.01 -0.87
C MET A 50 1.05 10.26 -1.19
N ALA A 51 1.70 10.86 -0.20
CA ALA A 51 2.54 12.05 -0.40
C ALA A 51 3.72 11.78 -1.35
N GLU A 52 4.33 10.59 -1.28
CA GLU A 52 5.40 10.19 -2.18
C GLU A 52 4.91 9.90 -3.61
N MET A 53 3.69 9.37 -3.76
CA MET A 53 3.02 9.20 -5.05
C MET A 53 2.69 10.54 -5.70
N ASP A 54 2.09 11.47 -4.95
CA ASP A 54 1.76 12.82 -5.42
C ASP A 54 3.02 13.61 -5.84
N ALA A 55 4.13 13.37 -5.14
CA ALA A 55 5.42 13.94 -5.51
C ALA A 55 6.11 13.24 -6.70
N GLY A 56 5.50 12.19 -7.27
CA GLY A 56 6.05 11.42 -8.38
C GLY A 56 7.25 10.56 -8.03
N ARG A 57 7.53 10.35 -6.73
CA ARG A 57 8.62 9.48 -6.25
C ARG A 57 8.24 8.01 -6.25
N ILE A 58 6.94 7.72 -6.21
CA ILE A 58 6.40 6.36 -6.34
C ILE A 58 5.55 6.26 -7.59
N GLN A 59 5.86 5.25 -8.39
CA GLN A 59 5.09 4.93 -9.58
C GLN A 59 3.97 3.94 -9.24
N LEU A 60 2.73 4.31 -9.54
CA LEU A 60 1.63 3.35 -9.60
C LEU A 60 1.86 2.44 -10.81
N VAL A 61 2.08 1.15 -10.56
CA VAL A 61 2.19 0.16 -11.63
C VAL A 61 0.79 -0.37 -11.88
N PRO A 62 0.16 -0.06 -13.02
CA PRO A 62 -1.16 -0.58 -13.31
C PRO A 62 -1.10 -2.11 -13.34
N SER A 63 -2.13 -2.76 -12.79
CA SER A 63 -2.42 -4.13 -13.19
C SER A 63 -2.65 -4.08 -14.70
N PHE A 64 -1.92 -4.90 -15.45
CA PHE A 64 -2.25 -5.11 -16.86
C PHE A 64 -3.63 -5.76 -16.87
N GLY A 65 -4.67 -4.93 -16.86
CA GLY A 65 -6.00 -5.31 -17.26
C GLY A 65 -5.86 -5.75 -18.70
N LEU A 66 -5.74 -7.05 -18.92
CA LEU A 66 -6.03 -7.62 -20.22
C LEU A 66 -7.48 -7.22 -20.51
N GLY A 67 -7.64 -6.15 -21.28
CA GLY A 67 -8.88 -5.81 -21.92
C GLY A 67 -9.28 -6.99 -22.80
N PHE A 68 -10.28 -7.73 -22.35
CA PHE A 68 -11.11 -8.60 -23.15
C PHE A 68 -12.56 -8.17 -22.93
#